data_AF-R5P7B4-F1
#
_entry.id   AF-R5P7B4-F1
#
_cell.length_a   1.000
_cell.length_b   1.000
_cell.length_c   1.000
_cell.angle_alpha   90.00
_cell.angle_beta   90.00
_cell.angle_gamma   90.00
#
_symmetry.space_group_name_H-M   'P 1'
#
loop_
_entity.id
_entity.type
_entity.pdbx_description
1 polymer ?
#
loop_
_entity_poly.entity_id
_entity_poly.type
_entity_poly.pdbx_seq_one_letter_code
_entity_poly.pdbx_strand_id
1 'polypeptide(L)'
;MHILFLLSKDVAISHVVEEVKRNSSRWMKTIEPYYSTFAWQNGYGVFSVSQSVVEKTLEYVKNQGVHHKKMSFQDEYQKFLESYGVEYNKEYVFKD
;
A
#
# COMPACT_ATOMS: atom_id res chain seq x y z
N MET A 1 -1.94 0.60 4.61
CA MET A 1 -1.94 2.00 4.14
C MET A 1 -2.24 1.99 2.66
N HIS A 2 -3.06 2.91 2.19
CA HIS A 2 -3.44 3.03 0.78
C HIS A 2 -3.15 4.45 0.28
N ILE A 3 -2.57 4.58 -0.91
CA ILE A 3 -2.22 5.87 -1.52
C ILE A 3 -2.68 5.85 -2.97
N LEU A 4 -3.45 6.87 -3.37
CA LEU A 4 -3.74 7.15 -4.78
C LEU A 4 -2.95 8.40 -5.19
N PHE A 5 -2.18 8.30 -6.26
CA PHE A 5 -1.34 9.40 -6.75
C PHE A 5 -1.16 9.33 -8.26
N LEU A 6 -0.82 10.46 -8.86
CA LEU A 6 -0.40 10.53 -10.26
C LEU A 6 1.09 10.19 -10.35
N LEU A 7 1.44 9.25 -11.22
CA LEU A 7 2.83 8.84 -11.46
C LEU A 7 3.31 9.43 -12.79
N SER A 8 4.47 10.10 -12.76
CA SER A 8 5.15 10.50 -13.99
C SER A 8 5.67 9.27 -14.75
N LYS A 9 5.53 9.28 -16.07
CA LYS A 9 6.07 8.23 -16.96
C LYS A 9 7.59 8.05 -16.85
N ASP A 10 8.30 9.07 -16.36
CA ASP A 10 9.77 9.08 -16.27
C ASP A 10 10.26 8.56 -14.91
N VAL A 11 9.35 8.16 -14.00
CA VAL A 11 9.69 7.71 -12.64
C VAL A 11 9.23 6.27 -12.42
N ALA A 12 10.15 5.43 -11.97
CA ALA A 12 9.85 4.06 -11.59
C ALA A 12 9.01 4.00 -10.31
N ILE A 13 8.00 3.13 -10.28
CA ILE A 13 7.15 2.88 -9.11
C ILE A 13 7.98 2.49 -7.89
N SER A 14 8.97 1.61 -8.07
CA SER A 14 9.86 1.14 -7.00
C SER A 14 10.58 2.30 -6.32
N HIS A 15 11.04 3.29 -7.09
CA HIS A 15 11.71 4.48 -6.56
C HIS A 15 10.75 5.34 -5.72
N VAL A 16 9.51 5.52 -6.16
CA VAL A 16 8.50 6.26 -5.37
C VAL A 16 8.23 5.56 -4.05
N VAL A 17 8.01 4.24 -4.08
CA VAL A 17 7.74 3.47 -2.86
C VAL A 17 8.94 3.48 -1.91
N GLU A 18 10.15 3.36 -2.45
CA GLU A 18 11.39 3.44 -1.68
C GLU A 18 11.50 4.79 -0.95
N GLU A 19 11.31 5.90 -1.65
CA GLU A 19 11.40 7.23 -1.05
C GLU A 19 10.30 7.48 -0.01
N VAL A 20 9.07 7.03 -0.27
CA VAL A 20 7.98 7.10 0.71
C VAL A 20 8.35 6.30 1.97
N LYS A 21 8.78 5.04 1.82
CA LYS A 21 9.13 4.17 2.94
C LYS A 21 10.33 4.72 3.72
N ARG A 22 11.40 5.09 3.03
CA ARG A 22 12.65 5.58 3.62
C ARG A 22 12.44 6.87 4.42
N ASN A 23 11.82 7.88 3.81
CA ASN A 23 11.65 9.19 4.45
C ASN A 23 10.66 9.11 5.60
N SER A 24 9.55 8.38 5.43
CA SER A 24 8.59 8.18 6.52
C SER A 24 9.17 7.35 7.65
N SER A 25 9.96 6.30 7.41
CA SER A 25 10.61 5.55 8.49
C SER A 25 11.58 6.41 9.29
N ARG A 26 12.37 7.26 8.62
CA ARG A 26 13.27 8.21 9.32
C ARG A 26 12.47 9.18 10.18
N TRP A 27 11.41 9.77 9.63
CA TRP A 27 10.57 10.72 10.33
C TRP A 27 9.79 10.09 11.50
N MET A 28 9.18 8.91 11.30
CA MET A 28 8.45 8.19 12.35
C MET A 28 9.33 7.92 13.57
N LYS A 29 10.60 7.55 13.35
CA LYS A 29 11.58 7.32 14.41
C LYS A 29 11.93 8.56 15.23
N THR A 30 11.62 9.77 14.73
CA THR A 30 11.83 11.03 15.48
C THR A 30 10.61 11.46 16.27
N ILE A 31 9.44 10.83 16.08
CA ILE A 31 8.18 11.27 16.72
C ILE A 31 8.19 10.92 18.20
N GLU A 32 8.39 9.65 18.54
CA GLU A 32 8.37 9.15 19.92
C GLU A 32 9.29 7.92 20.06
N PRO A 33 9.83 7.63 21.26
CA PRO A 33 10.68 6.46 21.49
C PRO A 33 10.02 5.13 21.11
N TYR A 34 8.69 5.05 21.21
CA TYR A 34 7.89 3.90 20.78
C TYR A 34 8.13 3.51 19.31
N TYR A 35 8.40 4.49 18.44
CA TYR A 35 8.63 4.26 17.01
C TYR A 35 10.11 4.04 16.63
N SER A 36 11.03 3.96 17.60
CA SER A 36 12.47 3.80 17.33
C SER A 36 12.81 2.59 16.44
N THR A 37 12.04 1.51 16.57
CA THR A 37 12.17 0.27 15.79
C THR A 37 11.19 0.19 14.61
N PHE A 38 10.45 1.27 14.32
CA PHE A 38 9.50 1.28 13.22
C PHE A 38 10.16 0.88 11.89
N ALA A 39 9.53 -0.05 11.20
CA ALA A 39 9.90 -0.52 9.88
C ALA A 39 8.64 -0.79 9.08
N TRP A 40 8.72 -0.58 7.77
CA TRP A 40 7.70 -1.04 6.84
C TRP A 40 7.90 -2.54 6.54
N GLN A 41 6.81 -3.22 6.19
CA GLN A 41 6.88 -4.51 5.48
C GLN A 41 7.78 -4.41 4.24
N ASN A 42 8.41 -5.51 3.83
CA ASN A 42 9.35 -5.50 2.70
C ASN A 42 8.60 -5.23 1.38
N GLY A 43 7.47 -5.90 1.18
CA GLY A 43 6.68 -5.84 -0.04
C GLY A 43 5.82 -4.57 -0.22
N TYR A 44 5.24 -4.44 -1.42
CA TYR A 44 4.21 -3.45 -1.73
C TYR A 44 3.33 -3.96 -2.89
N GLY A 45 2.08 -3.53 -2.93
CA GLY A 45 1.17 -3.76 -4.05
C GLY A 45 0.89 -2.47 -4.81
N VAL A 46 0.93 -2.50 -6.14
CA VAL A 46 0.59 -1.35 -6.98
C VAL A 46 -0.31 -1.80 -8.13
N PHE A 47 -1.40 -1.08 -8.29
CA PHE A 47 -2.45 -1.37 -9.27
C PHE A 47 -2.78 -0.09 -10.03
N SER A 48 -2.85 -0.18 -11.35
CA SER A 48 -3.21 0.97 -12.20
C SER A 48 -4.71 1.21 -12.15
N VAL A 49 -5.11 2.48 -12.17
CA VAL A 49 -6.51 2.90 -12.04
C VAL A 49 -6.90 3.70 -13.28
N SER A 50 -8.00 3.31 -13.94
CA SER A 50 -8.57 4.08 -15.05
C SER A 50 -9.08 5.44 -14.59
N GLN A 51 -8.94 6.46 -15.43
CA GLN A 51 -9.48 7.80 -15.17
C GLN A 51 -10.98 7.78 -14.81
N SER A 52 -11.75 6.88 -15.42
CA SER A 52 -13.21 6.75 -15.20
C SER A 52 -13.61 6.30 -13.79
N VAL A 53 -12.68 5.79 -13.00
CA VAL A 53 -12.95 5.30 -11.64
C VAL A 53 -12.18 6.06 -10.56
N VAL A 54 -11.47 7.14 -10.91
CA VAL A 54 -10.65 7.92 -9.96
C VAL A 54 -11.45 8.42 -8.77
N GLU A 55 -12.64 8.98 -8.99
CA GLU A 55 -13.51 9.47 -7.91
C GLU A 55 -13.95 8.36 -6.96
N LYS A 56 -14.29 7.19 -7.52
CA LYS A 56 -14.62 6.00 -6.73
C LYS A 56 -13.42 5.52 -5.92
N THR A 57 -12.22 5.51 -6.51
CA THR A 57 -10.99 5.10 -5.82
C THR A 57 -10.60 6.10 -4.73
N LEU A 58 -10.79 7.41 -4.95
CA LEU A 58 -10.58 8.43 -3.92
C LEU A 58 -11.47 8.19 -2.71
N GLU A 59 -12.77 7.96 -2.93
CA GLU A 59 -13.71 7.70 -1.84
C GLU A 59 -13.38 6.38 -1.13
N TYR A 60 -12.94 5.36 -1.87
CA TYR A 60 -12.45 4.11 -1.29
C TYR A 60 -11.23 4.35 -0.37
N VAL A 61 -10.19 5.04 -0.82
CA VAL A 61 -8.99 5.35 -0.02
C VAL A 61 -9.34 6.18 1.22
N LYS A 62 -10.23 7.17 1.08
CA LYS A 62 -10.69 8.02 2.19
C LYS A 62 -11.38 7.21 3.29
N ASN A 63 -12.15 6.18 2.92
CA ASN A 63 -12.92 5.36 3.85
C ASN A 63 -12.18 4.10 4.35
N GLN A 64 -10.90 3.93 4.00
CA GLN A 64 -10.13 2.72 4.34
C GLN A 64 -10.08 2.42 5.84
N GLY A 65 -10.01 3.44 6.70
CA GLY A 65 -10.04 3.24 8.14
C GLY A 65 -11.35 2.62 8.66
N VAL A 66 -12.49 2.87 7.98
CA VAL A 66 -13.79 2.24 8.29
C VAL A 66 -13.86 0.86 7.66
N HIS A 67 -13.37 0.71 6.43
CA HIS A 67 -13.31 -0.58 5.72
C HIS A 67 -12.53 -1.63 6.51
N HIS A 68 -11.36 -1.26 7.03
CA HIS A 68 -10.50 -2.15 7.79
C HIS A 68 -11.02 -2.55 9.18
N LYS A 69 -12.14 -1.96 9.64
CA LYS A 69 -12.87 -2.49 10.81
C LYS A 69 -13.64 -3.78 10.50
N LYS A 70 -13.89 -4.06 9.22
CA LYS A 70 -14.68 -5.21 8.74
C LYS A 70 -13.87 -6.20 7.91
N MET A 71 -12.73 -5.79 7.38
CA MET A 71 -11.92 -6.57 6.46
C MET A 71 -10.44 -6.34 6.69
N SER A 72 -9.67 -7.40 6.91
CA SER A 72 -8.24 -7.26 7.15
C SER A 72 -7.49 -6.82 5.89
N PHE A 73 -6.31 -6.23 6.07
CA PHE A 73 -5.42 -5.93 4.94
C PHE A 73 -5.04 -7.18 4.15
N GLN A 74 -4.81 -8.31 4.82
CA GLN A 74 -4.43 -9.56 4.17
C GLN A 74 -5.55 -10.06 3.26
N ASP A 75 -6.80 -10.08 3.75
CA ASP A 75 -7.96 -10.46 2.93
C ASP A 75 -8.13 -9.53 1.73
N GLU A 76 -7.86 -8.24 1.91
CA GLU A 76 -8.05 -7.22 0.87
C GLU A 76 -6.99 -7.34 -0.21
N TYR A 77 -5.73 -7.49 0.21
CA TYR A 77 -4.63 -7.71 -0.70
C TYR A 77 -4.84 -9.00 -1.51
N GLN A 78 -5.29 -10.08 -0.86
CA GLN A 78 -5.61 -11.33 -1.54
C GLN A 78 -6.70 -11.15 -2.61
N LYS A 79 -7.79 -10.44 -2.27
CA LYS A 79 -8.85 -10.12 -3.26
C LYS A 79 -8.33 -9.28 -4.42
N PHE A 80 -7.40 -8.36 -4.18
CA PHE A 80 -6.78 -7.63 -5.27
C PHE A 80 -6.00 -8.57 -6.18
N LEU A 81 -5.12 -9.41 -5.65
CA LEU A 81 -4.36 -10.38 -6.45
C LEU A 81 -5.29 -11.26 -7.29
N GLU A 82 -6.35 -11.80 -6.68
CA GLU A 82 -7.36 -12.60 -7.38
C GLU A 82 -8.07 -11.80 -8.50
N SER A 83 -8.51 -10.57 -8.21
CA SER A 83 -9.21 -9.73 -9.20
C SER A 83 -8.35 -9.32 -10.40
N TYR A 84 -7.04 -9.22 -10.20
CA TYR A 84 -6.07 -8.89 -11.24
C TYR A 84 -5.43 -10.14 -11.87
N GLY A 85 -5.84 -11.35 -11.46
CA GLY A 85 -5.28 -12.60 -11.97
C GLY A 85 -3.79 -12.80 -11.66
N VAL A 86 -3.29 -12.19 -10.59
CA VAL A 86 -1.90 -12.34 -10.15
C VAL A 86 -1.80 -13.65 -9.37
N GLU A 87 -0.96 -14.57 -9.84
CA GLU A 87 -0.66 -15.80 -9.11
C GLU A 87 0.17 -15.50 -7.86
N TYR A 88 -0.20 -16.10 -6.73
CA TYR A 88 0.53 -15.98 -5.48
C TYR A 88 0.43 -17.27 -4.67
N ASN A 89 1.48 -17.54 -3.89
CA ASN A 89 1.47 -18.65 -2.96
C ASN A 89 1.06 -18.15 -1.56
N LYS A 90 -0.04 -18.68 -1.04
CA LYS A 90 -0.61 -18.34 0.28
C LYS A 90 0.39 -18.51 1.43
N GLU A 91 1.35 -19.43 1.31
CA GLU A 91 2.36 -19.69 2.33
C GLU A 91 3.50 -18.66 2.36
N TYR A 92 3.65 -17.85 1.31
CA TYR A 92 4.78 -16.92 1.15
C TYR A 92 4.36 -15.46 0.97
N VAL A 93 3.13 -15.20 0.50
CA VAL A 93 2.65 -13.85 0.17
C VAL A 93 2.67 -12.86 1.35
N PHE A 94 2.71 -13.36 2.58
CA PHE A 94 2.76 -12.54 3.81
C PHE A 94 3.99 -12.84 4.69
N LYS A 95 5.02 -13.52 4.15
CA LYS A 95 6.27 -13.73 4.90
C LYS A 95 7.22 -12.56 4.61
N ASP A 96 7.59 -11.83 5.67
CA ASP A 96 8.64 -10.81 5.70
C ASP A 96 9.89 -11.33 6.42
#